data_AF-A0A183CGS0-F1
#
_entry.id   AF-A0A183CGS0-F1
#
_cell.length_a   1.000
_cell.length_b   1.000
_cell.length_c   1.000
_cell.angle_alpha   90.00
_cell.angle_beta   90.00
_cell.angle_gamma   90.00
#
_symmetry.space_group_name_H-M   'P 1'
#
loop_
_entity.id
_entity.type
_entity.pdbx_description
1 polymer ?
#
loop_
_entity_poly.entity_id
_entity_poly.type
_entity_poly.pdbx_seq_one_letter_code
_entity_poly.pdbx_strand_id
1 'polypeptide(L)' 'MNAAVQMNQVILEYSTDSQLVLLSLPKPPKSIQALVENYLSYVEALTEGLPRVMLIGGSGKEVITADS' A
#
# COMPACT_ATOMS: atom_id res chain seq x y z
N MET A 1 -8.86 1.77 -11.38
CA MET A 1 -9.24 0.82 -10.31
C MET A 1 -8.75 -0.62 -10.55
N ASN A 2 -8.50 -1.11 -11.77
CA ASN A 2 -8.12 -2.52 -12.00
C ASN A 2 -6.79 -2.98 -11.37
N ALA A 3 -5.76 -2.13 -11.32
CA ALA A 3 -4.45 -2.53 -10.84
C ALA A 3 -4.39 -2.83 -9.32
N ALA A 4 -5.12 -2.05 -8.50
CA ALA A 4 -5.17 -2.26 -7.05
C ALA A 4 -5.79 -3.62 -6.70
N VAL A 5 -6.88 -3.98 -7.37
CA VAL A 5 -7.59 -5.25 -7.17
C VAL A 5 -6.71 -6.43 -7.56
N GLN A 6 -6.04 -6.36 -8.71
CA GLN A 6 -5.11 -7.41 -9.15
C GLN A 6 -3.95 -7.58 -8.17
N MET A 7 -3.41 -6.48 -7.65
CA MET A 7 -2.32 -6.53 -6.68
C MET A 7 -2.79 -7.09 -5.33
N ASN A 8 -3.97 -6.70 -4.87
CA ASN A 8 -4.58 -7.24 -3.66
C ASN A 8 -4.82 -8.75 -3.75
N GLN A 9 -5.29 -9.26 -4.90
CA GLN A 9 -5.47 -10.70 -5.12
C GLN A 9 -4.16 -11.48 -4.92
N VAL A 10 -3.06 -10.99 -5.47
CA VAL A 10 -1.73 -11.61 -5.28
C VAL A 10 -1.30 -11.53 -3.82
N ILE A 11 -1.49 -10.39 -3.15
CA ILE A 11 -1.13 -10.26 -1.73
C ILE A 11 -1.92 -11.26 -0.88
N LEU A 12 -3.23 -11.40 -1.12
CA LEU A 12 -4.06 -12.39 -0.43
C LEU A 12 -3.57 -13.81 -0.70
N GLU A 13 -3.32 -14.17 -1.96
CA GLU A 13 -2.85 -15.52 -2.33
C GLU A 13 -1.58 -15.95 -1.58
N TYR A 14 -0.62 -15.03 -1.43
CA TYR A 14 0.69 -15.37 -0.85
C TYR A 14 0.88 -14.96 0.62
N SER A 15 0.02 -14.10 1.17
CA SER A 15 0.20 -13.49 2.50
C SER A 15 -1.00 -13.67 3.44
N THR A 16 -1.92 -14.60 3.14
CA THR A 16 -3.12 -14.84 3.99
C THR A 16 -2.77 -15.15 5.45
N ASP A 17 -1.75 -15.99 5.68
CA ASP A 17 -1.35 -16.41 7.04
C ASP A 17 -0.34 -15.45 7.70
N SER A 18 -0.01 -14.34 7.04
CA SER A 18 0.94 -13.36 7.55
C SER A 18 0.40 -12.65 8.77
N GLN A 19 1.25 -12.48 9.79
CA GLN A 19 0.89 -11.70 10.97
C GLN A 19 0.79 -10.20 10.66
N LEU A 20 1.57 -9.70 9.72
CA LEU A 20 1.56 -8.31 9.29
C LEU A 20 2.02 -8.24 7.84
N VAL A 21 1.31 -7.47 7.01
CA VAL A 21 1.73 -7.18 5.65
C VAL A 21 2.27 -5.75 5.58
N LEU A 22 3.53 -5.61 5.18
CA LEU A 22 4.15 -4.32 4.94
C LEU A 22 3.98 -3.97 3.46
N LEU A 23 3.29 -2.87 3.16
CA LEU A 23 3.09 -2.40 1.78
C LEU A 23 3.65 -1.00 1.62
N SER A 24 4.23 -0.71 0.47
CA SER A 24 4.60 0.66 0.13
C SER A 24 3.34 1.52 -0.01
N LEU A 25 3.32 2.67 0.65
CA LEU A 25 2.27 3.67 0.48
C LEU A 25 2.40 4.27 -0.92
N PRO A 26 1.37 4.19 -1.78
CA PRO A 26 1.40 4.84 -3.08
C PRO A 26 1.58 6.36 -2.89
N LYS A 27 2.24 7.02 -3.82
CA LYS A 27 2.45 8.47 -3.69
C LYS A 27 1.11 9.21 -3.84
N PRO A 28 0.69 10.03 -2.87
CA PRO A 28 -0.56 10.77 -3.00
C PRO A 28 -0.45 11.81 -4.13
N PRO A 29 -1.53 12.04 -4.88
CA PRO A 29 -1.56 13.10 -5.88
C PRO A 29 -1.50 14.47 -5.20
N LYS A 30 -0.97 15.49 -5.91
CA LYS A 30 -0.88 16.86 -5.39
C LYS A 30 -2.25 17.54 -5.27
N SER A 31 -3.21 17.15 -6.13
CA SER A 31 -4.55 17.70 -6.12
C SER A 31 -5.40 17.02 -5.05
N ILE A 32 -6.04 17.81 -4.20
CA ILE A 32 -7.00 17.33 -3.19
C ILE A 32 -8.16 16.59 -3.86
N GLN A 33 -8.62 17.06 -5.02
CA GLN A 33 -9.71 16.41 -5.74
C GLN A 33 -9.31 14.99 -6.19
N ALA A 34 -8.13 14.83 -6.79
CA ALA A 34 -7.63 13.52 -7.19
C ALA A 34 -7.33 12.61 -5.98
N LEU A 35 -6.95 13.20 -4.84
CA LEU A 35 -6.73 12.49 -3.59
C LEU A 35 -8.04 11.84 -3.11
N VAL A 36 -9.11 12.62 -3.05
CA VAL A 36 -10.42 12.16 -2.57
C VAL A 36 -11.07 11.20 -3.55
N GLU A 37 -11.06 11.52 -4.85
CA GLU A 37 -11.82 10.76 -5.85
C GLU A 37 -11.19 9.42 -6.22
N ASN A 38 -9.85 9.31 -6.25
CA ASN A 38 -9.19 8.15 -6.83
C ASN A 38 -8.17 7.49 -5.89
N TYR A 39 -7.40 8.28 -5.16
CA TYR A 39 -6.31 7.74 -4.35
C TYR A 39 -6.83 6.97 -3.13
N LEU A 40 -7.82 7.51 -2.41
CA LEU A 40 -8.41 6.81 -1.27
C LEU A 40 -9.04 5.47 -1.70
N SER A 41 -9.83 5.46 -2.78
CA SER A 41 -10.41 4.23 -3.33
C SER A 41 -9.36 3.23 -3.81
N TYR A 42 -8.21 3.70 -4.30
CA TYR A 42 -7.10 2.82 -4.65
C TYR A 42 -6.50 2.14 -3.41
N VAL A 43 -6.25 2.91 -2.34
CA VAL A 43 -5.67 2.37 -1.10
C VAL A 43 -6.64 1.41 -0.42
N GLU A 44 -7.94 1.73 -0.43
CA GLU A 44 -9.00 0.85 0.06
C GLU A 44 -9.00 -0.48 -0.69
N ALA A 45 -9.09 -0.47 -2.03
CA ALA A 45 -9.07 -1.69 -2.84
C ALA A 45 -7.77 -2.49 -2.72
N LEU A 46 -6.63 -1.84 -2.49
CA LEU A 46 -5.34 -2.51 -2.29
C LEU A 46 -5.28 -3.28 -0.96
N THR A 47 -5.95 -2.76 0.07
CA THR A 47 -5.84 -3.26 1.46
C THR A 47 -7.06 -4.06 1.91
N GLU A 48 -8.06 -4.19 1.06
CA GLU A 48 -9.28 -4.95 1.34
C GLU A 48 -8.97 -6.41 1.73
N GLY A 49 -9.64 -6.89 2.78
CA GLY A 49 -9.50 -8.27 3.27
C GLY A 49 -8.20 -8.58 4.02
N LEU A 50 -7.24 -7.65 4.10
CA LEU A 50 -5.99 -7.87 4.83
C LEU A 50 -6.16 -7.54 6.33
N PRO A 51 -5.90 -8.49 7.25
CA PRO A 51 -6.21 -8.30 8.67
C PRO A 51 -5.37 -7.21 9.35
N ARG A 52 -4.07 -7.14 8.99
CA ARG A 52 -3.11 -6.19 9.56
C ARG A 52 -2.15 -5.73 8.46
N VAL A 53 -2.22 -4.44 8.14
CA VAL A 53 -1.39 -3.80 7.12
C VAL A 53 -0.71 -2.58 7.70
N MET A 54 0.58 -2.43 7.40
CA MET A 54 1.32 -1.18 7.64
C MET A 54 1.74 -0.60 6.29
N LEU A 55 1.24 0.61 6.00
CA LEU A 55 1.62 1.36 4.80
C LEU A 55 2.86 2.20 5.09
N ILE A 56 3.92 2.01 4.29
CA ILE A 56 5.21 2.65 4.48
C ILE A 56 5.46 3.65 3.34
N GLY A 57 5.54 4.93 3.68
CA GLY A 57 5.91 5.99 2.75
C GLY A 57 7.33 6.49 3.00
N GLY A 58 8.18 6.44 1.97
CA GLY A 58 9.51 7.04 2.01
C GLY A 58 9.48 8.54 1.66
N SER A 59 10.37 9.30 2.29
CA SER A 59 10.74 10.67 1.92
C SER A 59 11.61 10.75 0.65
N GLY A 60 12.22 9.64 0.23
CA GLY A 60 13.15 9.57 -0.90
C GLY A 60 14.58 9.98 -0.54
N LYS A 61 14.87 10.16 0.75
CA LYS A 61 16.19 10.54 1.30
C LYS A 61 16.71 9.52 2.32
N GLU A 62 16.12 8.34 2.32
CA GLU A 62 16.50 7.26 3.23
C GLU A 62 17.96 6.86 2.95
N VAL A 63 18.74 6.75 4.02
CA VAL A 63 20.10 6.21 3.98
C VAL A 63 20.13 5.00 4.92
N ILE A 64 20.49 3.84 4.38
CA ILE A 64 20.64 2.61 5.16
C ILE A 64 22.13 2.46 5.45
N THR A 65 22.52 2.71 6.69
CA THR A 65 23.93 2.62 7.15
C THR A 65 24.14 1.58 8.24
N ALA A 66 23.07 1.00 8.77
CA ALA A 66 23.14 -0.08 9.73
C ALA A 66 23.05 -1.41 8.99
N ASP A 67 24.15 -2.16 8.99
CA ASP A 67 24.12 -3.63 8.86
C ASP A 67 24.10 -4.19 10.28
N SER A 68 23.04 -4.92 10.61
CA SER A 68 22.93 -5.74 11.81
C SER A 68 23.44 -7.15 11.54
#